data_AF-A0A146L474-F1
#
_entry.id   AF-A0A146L474-F1
#
_cell.length_a   1.000
_cell.length_b   1.000
_cell.length_c   1.000
_cell.angle_alpha   90.00
_cell.angle_beta   90.00
_cell.angle_gamma   90.00
#
_symmetry.space_group_name_H-M   'P 1'
#
loop_
_entity.id
_entity.type
_entity.pdbx_description
1 polymer ?
#
loop_
_entity_poly.entity_id
_entity_poly.type
_entity_poly.pdbx_seq_one_letter_code
_entity_poly.pdbx_strand_id
1 'polypeptide(L)'
;MISTFVTHTSLLTGILAVMVYIATLKLFDHDHLNGALKGDFSHAVRVFNMLPEERDLQEHYDVAPAPRETFVSQKAESEKVSDSEALSSLQFAEEMMNLGKFDKVRKLLEHAVALAPKNPDVLNRYGEFLEFCAKDIVKADHLYLKALTRSPGHHAATRNRGRVAAVVEEMDMSTLHRIDQKRDIVASIPESNPALKKAKREAYYQHIYHTVGIEGNTMTLSQTRSILETRIAIGGKSIAEHNEILGLDAALKYINSSLVNRIGRISIQDILELHKKVLGYVDPTEGGSFRRTQVFVGDHIPPAPSNILPLMNQFESWLNDWKTSRLHPVRYAAIAHYKLVHIHPFHDGNGRTARLLMN
;
A
#
# COMPACT_ATOMS: atom_id res chain seq x y z
N MET A 1 -12.70 -9.55 -15.96
CA MET A 1 -11.27 -9.93 -15.90
C MET A 1 -10.33 -8.80 -15.43
N ILE A 2 -10.82 -7.58 -15.12
CA ILE A 2 -9.95 -6.42 -14.77
C ILE A 2 -9.86 -6.15 -13.25
N SER A 3 -10.90 -6.47 -12.45
CA SER A 3 -10.98 -6.07 -11.03
C SER A 3 -9.78 -6.52 -10.17
N THR A 4 -9.34 -7.77 -10.32
CA THR A 4 -8.27 -8.38 -9.51
C THR A 4 -6.89 -7.74 -9.70
N PHE A 5 -6.71 -6.92 -10.74
CA PHE A 5 -5.43 -6.26 -11.00
C PHE A 5 -5.21 -5.06 -10.05
N VAL A 6 -6.24 -4.27 -9.76
CA VAL A 6 -6.13 -2.98 -9.05
C VAL A 6 -5.78 -3.15 -7.57
N THR A 7 -6.30 -4.19 -6.92
CA THR A 7 -6.02 -4.49 -5.51
C THR A 7 -4.64 -5.10 -5.30
N HIS A 8 -4.12 -5.86 -6.26
CA HIS A 8 -2.74 -6.35 -6.22
C HIS A 8 -1.72 -5.28 -6.64
N THR A 9 -1.99 -4.44 -7.65
CA THR A 9 -1.07 -3.36 -8.02
C THR A 9 -0.95 -2.30 -6.92
N SER A 10 -2.01 -1.96 -6.18
CA SER A 10 -1.93 -1.00 -5.07
C SER A 10 -1.02 -1.48 -3.93
N LEU A 11 -1.02 -2.77 -3.55
CA LEU A 11 -0.03 -3.29 -2.60
C LEU A 11 1.36 -3.47 -3.22
N LEU A 12 1.45 -3.98 -4.46
CA LEU A 12 2.74 -4.15 -5.13
C LEU A 12 3.42 -2.82 -5.51
N THR A 13 2.70 -1.71 -5.63
CA THR A 13 3.29 -0.38 -5.96
C THR A 13 3.90 0.32 -4.75
N GLY A 14 3.41 0.10 -3.53
CA GLY A 14 4.14 0.46 -2.32
C GLY A 14 5.49 -0.28 -2.24
N ILE A 15 5.46 -1.59 -2.53
CA ILE A 15 6.69 -2.39 -2.71
C ILE A 15 7.50 -1.88 -3.91
N LEU A 16 6.87 -1.42 -5.00
CA LEU A 16 7.57 -0.96 -6.19
C LEU A 16 8.28 0.39 -5.97
N ALA A 17 7.73 1.30 -5.17
CA ALA A 17 8.41 2.52 -4.75
C ALA A 17 9.68 2.18 -3.94
N VAL A 18 9.58 1.25 -3.00
CA VAL A 18 10.73 0.72 -2.26
C VAL A 18 11.71 -0.02 -3.19
N MET A 19 11.23 -0.75 -4.20
CA MET A 19 12.06 -1.45 -5.19
C MET A 19 12.75 -0.49 -6.17
N VAL A 20 12.14 0.64 -6.55
CA VAL A 20 12.77 1.68 -7.37
C VAL A 20 13.87 2.38 -6.57
N TYR A 21 13.63 2.65 -5.28
CA TYR A 21 14.65 3.12 -4.33
C TYR A 21 15.77 2.09 -4.09
N ILE A 22 15.48 0.79 -4.17
CA ILE A 22 16.48 -0.28 -4.15
C ILE A 22 17.17 -0.47 -5.52
N ALA A 23 16.53 -0.11 -6.63
CA ALA A 23 17.09 -0.21 -7.98
C ALA A 23 18.12 0.91 -8.25
N THR A 24 17.90 2.12 -7.74
CA THR A 24 18.94 3.17 -7.73
C THR A 24 20.14 2.77 -6.88
N LEU A 25 19.94 1.97 -5.82
CA LEU A 25 21.02 1.38 -5.03
C LEU A 25 21.75 0.20 -5.72
N LYS A 26 21.25 -0.33 -6.85
CA LYS A 26 21.99 -1.34 -7.65
C LYS A 26 23.07 -0.75 -8.56
N LEU A 27 23.28 0.57 -8.54
CA LEU A 27 24.38 1.24 -9.26
C LEU A 27 25.68 1.35 -8.43
N PHE A 28 25.67 0.92 -7.18
CA PHE A 28 26.86 0.83 -6.32
C PHE A 28 27.01 -0.60 -5.83
N ASP A 29 27.84 -1.36 -6.54
CA ASP A 29 28.21 -2.72 -6.16
C ASP A 29 29.49 -2.73 -5.31
N HIS A 30 29.72 -3.85 -4.62
CA HIS A 30 30.85 -4.19 -3.73
C HIS A 30 32.06 -3.23 -3.68
N ASP A 31 32.34 -2.65 -2.50
CA ASP A 31 33.39 -3.21 -1.61
C ASP A 31 33.42 -2.62 -0.16
N HIS A 32 34.25 -3.23 0.71
CA HIS A 32 34.74 -2.74 2.01
C HIS A 32 33.82 -2.65 3.26
N LEU A 33 33.61 -3.82 3.87
CA LEU A 33 33.97 -4.18 5.27
C LEU A 33 33.82 -3.16 6.44
N ASN A 34 32.98 -3.57 7.41
CA ASN A 34 33.20 -3.62 8.87
C ASN A 34 33.95 -2.47 9.61
N GLY A 35 33.22 -1.74 10.47
CA GLY A 35 33.82 -0.95 11.55
C GLY A 35 32.82 -0.43 12.60
N ALA A 36 33.21 -0.45 13.87
CA ALA A 36 32.63 0.25 15.03
C ALA A 36 31.10 0.13 15.33
N LEU A 37 30.79 -0.68 16.35
CA LEU A 37 29.58 -0.50 17.19
C LEU A 37 29.75 0.71 18.14
N LYS A 38 28.61 1.16 18.72
CA LYS A 38 28.45 2.25 19.71
C LYS A 38 28.51 3.67 19.13
N GLY A 39 27.34 4.16 18.71
CA GLY A 39 27.05 5.57 18.45
C GLY A 39 25.72 5.96 19.10
N ASP A 40 25.68 7.13 19.71
CA ASP A 40 24.54 7.67 20.46
C ASP A 40 23.25 7.82 19.62
N PHE A 41 22.09 7.47 20.19
CA PHE A 41 20.79 7.46 19.47
C PHE A 41 20.26 8.87 19.10
N SER A 42 20.95 9.93 19.50
CA SER A 42 20.61 11.33 19.21
C SER A 42 20.65 11.72 17.72
N HIS A 43 21.27 10.91 16.86
CA HIS A 43 21.56 11.29 15.47
C HIS A 43 20.57 10.78 14.41
N ALA A 44 19.64 9.88 14.75
CA ALA A 44 18.70 9.27 13.80
C ALA A 44 17.64 10.25 13.21
N VAL A 45 17.57 11.49 13.73
CA VAL A 45 16.49 12.47 13.46
C VAL A 45 16.73 13.32 12.20
N ARG A 46 17.79 13.06 11.41
CA ARG A 46 18.19 13.93 10.28
C ARG A 46 17.90 13.40 8.87
N VAL A 47 17.18 12.27 8.73
CA VAL A 47 16.97 11.62 7.42
C VAL A 47 15.63 11.95 6.73
N PHE A 48 14.62 12.36 7.49
CA PHE A 48 13.22 12.42 7.05
C PHE A 48 12.55 13.77 7.40
N ASN A 49 13.18 14.91 7.07
CA ASN A 49 12.61 16.25 7.37
C ASN A 49 12.11 17.03 6.14
N MET A 50 10.83 17.45 6.20
CA MET A 50 10.04 18.16 5.17
C MET A 50 8.88 19.10 5.75
N LEU A 51 8.90 19.78 6.96
CA LEU A 51 7.91 20.82 7.58
C LEU A 51 6.50 20.73 8.48
N PRO A 52 6.16 19.79 9.45
CA PRO A 52 4.97 19.05 10.05
C PRO A 52 3.55 19.73 10.31
N GLU A 53 2.75 19.47 11.40
CA GLU A 53 1.59 18.46 11.50
C GLU A 53 0.89 18.55 13.02
N GLU A 54 0.00 17.86 13.91
CA GLU A 54 -1.28 16.94 14.12
C GLU A 54 -1.77 17.14 15.62
N ARG A 55 -2.80 16.36 16.10
CA ARG A 55 -3.28 15.83 17.42
C ARG A 55 -4.04 16.86 18.24
N ASP A 56 -5.24 16.62 18.82
CA ASP A 56 -5.99 15.42 19.30
C ASP A 56 -7.55 15.68 19.25
N LEU A 57 -8.59 14.80 19.31
CA LEU A 57 -8.83 13.32 19.28
C LEU A 57 -10.36 12.94 19.11
N GLN A 58 -10.69 11.85 18.37
CA GLN A 58 -11.88 10.92 18.39
C GLN A 58 -13.35 11.43 18.06
N GLU A 59 -14.49 10.69 17.99
CA GLU A 59 -14.91 9.27 18.28
C GLU A 59 -16.07 8.68 17.37
N HIS A 60 -17.15 8.07 17.93
CA HIS A 60 -18.20 7.16 17.36
C HIS A 60 -19.52 7.87 16.87
N TYR A 61 -20.57 7.28 16.24
CA TYR A 61 -21.28 5.97 16.35
C TYR A 61 -21.98 5.46 15.04
N ASP A 62 -22.61 4.27 15.11
CA ASP A 62 -23.18 3.44 14.02
C ASP A 62 -24.58 3.79 13.48
N VAL A 63 -24.84 3.43 12.20
CA VAL A 63 -26.13 2.88 11.68
C VAL A 63 -25.83 1.93 10.50
N ALA A 64 -26.55 0.81 10.36
CA ALA A 64 -26.43 -0.15 9.25
C ALA A 64 -27.69 -0.22 8.34
N PRO A 65 -27.56 -0.46 7.02
CA PRO A 65 -28.69 -0.64 6.09
C PRO A 65 -29.04 -2.13 5.80
N ALA A 66 -30.26 -2.35 5.32
CA ALA A 66 -30.93 -3.65 5.16
C ALA A 66 -30.55 -4.46 3.88
N PRO A 67 -30.84 -5.78 3.82
CA PRO A 67 -30.35 -6.68 2.76
C PRO A 67 -31.14 -6.62 1.44
N ARG A 68 -30.53 -7.17 0.36
CA ARG A 68 -31.15 -7.36 -0.96
C ARG A 68 -31.26 -8.83 -1.32
N GLU A 69 -32.42 -9.41 -1.10
CA GLU A 69 -32.71 -10.81 -1.45
C GLU A 69 -33.28 -10.94 -2.86
N THR A 70 -32.51 -11.57 -3.77
CA THR A 70 -32.98 -12.18 -5.05
C THR A 70 -31.80 -12.76 -5.84
N PHE A 71 -30.64 -12.10 -5.84
CA PHE A 71 -29.44 -12.49 -6.61
C PHE A 71 -28.62 -13.66 -6.00
N VAL A 72 -29.11 -14.31 -4.94
CA VAL A 72 -28.29 -15.23 -4.12
C VAL A 72 -28.28 -16.67 -4.66
N SER A 73 -29.39 -17.19 -5.18
CA SER A 73 -29.53 -18.62 -5.53
C SER A 73 -28.61 -19.08 -6.65
N GLN A 74 -28.68 -18.45 -7.83
CA GLN A 74 -27.86 -18.79 -9.00
C GLN A 74 -26.35 -18.64 -8.73
N LYS A 75 -25.97 -17.70 -7.86
CA LYS A 75 -24.58 -17.54 -7.42
C LYS A 75 -24.15 -18.66 -6.47
N ALA A 76 -25.00 -19.05 -5.52
CA ALA A 76 -24.69 -20.15 -4.61
C ALA A 76 -24.61 -21.52 -5.32
N GLU A 77 -25.35 -21.72 -6.42
CA GLU A 77 -25.25 -22.93 -7.24
C GLU A 77 -23.96 -22.97 -8.07
N SER A 78 -23.58 -21.85 -8.71
CA SER A 78 -22.33 -21.76 -9.46
C SER A 78 -21.08 -21.80 -8.58
N GLU A 79 -21.09 -21.18 -7.39
CA GLU A 79 -19.99 -21.29 -6.43
C GLU A 79 -19.81 -22.75 -5.95
N LYS A 80 -20.89 -23.51 -5.71
CA LYS A 80 -20.82 -24.95 -5.33
C LYS A 80 -20.21 -25.86 -6.40
N VAL A 81 -20.51 -25.64 -7.68
CA VAL A 81 -19.91 -26.44 -8.77
C VAL A 81 -18.41 -26.15 -8.85
N SER A 82 -18.02 -24.88 -8.76
CA SER A 82 -16.61 -24.44 -8.77
C SER A 82 -15.82 -25.00 -7.57
N ASP A 83 -16.42 -25.05 -6.38
CA ASP A 83 -15.84 -25.72 -5.20
C ASP A 83 -15.62 -27.23 -5.42
N SER A 84 -16.57 -27.92 -6.08
CA SER A 84 -16.45 -29.36 -6.37
C SER A 84 -15.32 -29.67 -7.36
N GLU A 85 -15.13 -28.83 -8.38
CA GLU A 85 -14.03 -28.95 -9.35
C GLU A 85 -12.67 -28.60 -8.72
N ALA A 86 -12.64 -27.62 -7.81
CA ALA A 86 -11.44 -27.28 -7.05
C ALA A 86 -11.01 -28.39 -6.08
N LEU A 87 -11.97 -29.04 -5.39
CA LEU A 87 -11.70 -30.19 -4.52
C LEU A 87 -11.20 -31.41 -5.32
N SER A 88 -11.75 -31.64 -6.51
CA SER A 88 -11.24 -32.67 -7.44
C SER A 88 -9.80 -32.37 -7.89
N SER A 89 -9.51 -31.11 -8.23
CA SER A 89 -8.16 -30.64 -8.58
C SER A 89 -7.16 -30.79 -7.42
N LEU A 90 -7.64 -30.62 -6.18
CA LEU A 90 -6.86 -30.81 -4.95
C LEU A 90 -6.54 -32.27 -4.66
N GLN A 91 -7.48 -33.21 -4.91
CA GLN A 91 -7.21 -34.64 -4.83
C GLN A 91 -6.10 -35.07 -5.81
N PHE A 92 -6.18 -34.63 -7.08
CA PHE A 92 -5.10 -34.85 -8.04
C PHE A 92 -3.77 -34.18 -7.64
N ALA A 93 -3.81 -33.06 -6.91
CA ALA A 93 -2.60 -32.45 -6.37
C ALA A 93 -1.96 -33.33 -5.27
N GLU A 94 -2.74 -33.94 -4.40
CA GLU A 94 -2.26 -34.88 -3.38
C GLU A 94 -1.68 -36.17 -4.02
N GLU A 95 -2.30 -36.71 -5.07
CA GLU A 95 -1.73 -37.82 -5.85
C GLU A 95 -0.38 -37.44 -6.49
N MET A 96 -0.30 -36.28 -7.15
CA MET A 96 0.93 -35.81 -7.79
C MET A 96 2.04 -35.48 -6.78
N MET A 97 1.66 -35.12 -5.54
CA MET A 97 2.58 -34.91 -4.42
C MET A 97 3.21 -36.22 -3.97
N ASN A 98 2.42 -37.29 -3.80
CA ASN A 98 2.90 -38.64 -3.50
C ASN A 98 3.80 -39.19 -4.61
N LEU A 99 3.60 -38.76 -5.86
CA LEU A 99 4.44 -39.08 -7.02
C LEU A 99 5.66 -38.14 -7.19
N GLY A 100 5.91 -37.20 -6.27
CA GLY A 100 7.05 -36.28 -6.29
C GLY A 100 7.03 -35.22 -7.40
N LYS A 101 5.89 -35.01 -8.07
CA LYS A 101 5.76 -34.18 -9.29
C LYS A 101 5.43 -32.72 -8.95
N PHE A 102 6.28 -32.08 -8.15
CA PHE A 102 6.02 -30.77 -7.54
C PHE A 102 5.56 -29.66 -8.51
N ASP A 103 6.07 -29.60 -9.75
CA ASP A 103 5.61 -28.63 -10.75
C ASP A 103 4.18 -28.86 -11.25
N LYS A 104 3.69 -30.12 -11.21
CA LYS A 104 2.27 -30.43 -11.46
C LYS A 104 1.41 -30.08 -10.24
N VAL A 105 1.88 -30.40 -9.04
CA VAL A 105 1.22 -30.04 -7.77
C VAL A 105 1.00 -28.52 -7.69
N ARG A 106 2.02 -27.71 -8.00
CA ARG A 106 1.89 -26.25 -8.05
C ARG A 106 0.77 -25.80 -8.98
N LYS A 107 0.77 -26.27 -10.24
CA LYS A 107 -0.23 -25.88 -11.26
C LYS A 107 -1.65 -26.32 -10.90
N LEU A 108 -1.81 -27.49 -10.29
CA LEU A 108 -3.10 -28.00 -9.82
C LEU A 108 -3.64 -27.17 -8.64
N LEU A 109 -2.79 -26.77 -7.70
CA LEU A 109 -3.18 -25.91 -6.58
C LEU A 109 -3.43 -24.46 -7.02
N GLU A 110 -2.63 -23.91 -7.95
CA GLU A 110 -2.89 -22.61 -8.59
C GLU A 110 -4.25 -22.61 -9.32
N HIS A 111 -4.59 -23.71 -10.02
CA HIS A 111 -5.89 -23.89 -10.67
C HIS A 111 -7.05 -24.02 -9.66
N ALA A 112 -6.88 -24.85 -8.61
CA ALA A 112 -7.88 -24.98 -7.55
C ALA A 112 -8.16 -23.65 -6.82
N VAL A 113 -7.12 -22.84 -6.57
CA VAL A 113 -7.27 -21.49 -5.99
C VAL A 113 -7.92 -20.50 -6.97
N ALA A 114 -7.76 -20.69 -8.28
CA ALA A 114 -8.47 -19.89 -9.28
C ALA A 114 -9.97 -20.24 -9.38
N LEU A 115 -10.32 -21.53 -9.26
CA LEU A 115 -11.70 -22.02 -9.22
C LEU A 115 -12.41 -21.66 -7.91
N ALA A 116 -11.75 -21.87 -6.77
CA ALA A 116 -12.32 -21.70 -5.43
C ALA A 116 -11.50 -20.75 -4.54
N PRO A 117 -11.38 -19.45 -4.90
CA PRO A 117 -10.47 -18.49 -4.24
C PRO A 117 -10.85 -18.13 -2.80
N LYS A 118 -11.94 -18.69 -2.25
CA LYS A 118 -12.44 -18.49 -0.87
C LYS A 118 -12.41 -19.78 -0.04
N ASN A 119 -12.14 -20.94 -0.63
CA ASN A 119 -12.29 -22.24 0.01
C ASN A 119 -11.16 -22.48 1.04
N PRO A 120 -11.47 -22.70 2.34
CA PRO A 120 -10.45 -22.83 3.38
C PRO A 120 -9.48 -23.98 3.17
N ASP A 121 -9.97 -25.15 2.77
CA ASP A 121 -9.18 -26.37 2.60
C ASP A 121 -8.19 -26.23 1.43
N VAL A 122 -8.65 -25.69 0.30
CA VAL A 122 -7.82 -25.38 -0.87
C VAL A 122 -6.71 -24.38 -0.53
N LEU A 123 -7.05 -23.32 0.21
CA LEU A 123 -6.07 -22.32 0.67
C LEU A 123 -5.07 -22.92 1.66
N ASN A 124 -5.50 -23.78 2.59
CA ASN A 124 -4.61 -24.45 3.54
C ASN A 124 -3.65 -25.42 2.84
N ARG A 125 -4.14 -26.27 1.93
CA ARG A 125 -3.28 -27.20 1.18
C ARG A 125 -2.26 -26.48 0.30
N TYR A 126 -2.64 -25.37 -0.31
CA TYR A 126 -1.67 -24.56 -1.06
C TYR A 126 -0.64 -23.90 -0.14
N GLY A 127 -1.03 -23.47 1.07
CA GLY A 127 -0.10 -23.04 2.11
C GLY A 127 0.90 -24.13 2.50
N GLU A 128 0.42 -25.36 2.78
CA GLU A 128 1.26 -26.51 3.13
C GLU A 128 2.27 -26.84 2.02
N PHE A 129 1.86 -26.81 0.74
CA PHE A 129 2.76 -26.99 -0.40
C PHE A 129 3.79 -25.85 -0.54
N LEU A 130 3.37 -24.59 -0.42
CA LEU A 130 4.30 -23.46 -0.51
C LEU A 130 5.32 -23.46 0.62
N GLU A 131 4.93 -23.89 1.81
CA GLU A 131 5.82 -23.98 2.96
C GLU A 131 6.86 -25.11 2.81
N PHE A 132 6.42 -26.36 2.63
CA PHE A 132 7.30 -27.53 2.66
C PHE A 132 8.07 -27.76 1.35
N CYS A 133 7.48 -27.44 0.19
CA CYS A 133 8.10 -27.69 -1.12
C CYS A 133 8.67 -26.43 -1.77
N ALA A 134 7.97 -25.29 -1.73
CA ALA A 134 8.46 -24.05 -2.34
C ALA A 134 9.33 -23.19 -1.40
N LYS A 135 9.31 -23.46 -0.09
CA LYS A 135 9.96 -22.68 0.99
C LYS A 135 9.51 -21.21 1.03
N ASP A 136 8.30 -20.92 0.57
CA ASP A 136 7.69 -19.59 0.56
C ASP A 136 6.78 -19.41 1.79
N ILE A 137 7.42 -19.29 2.94
CA ILE A 137 6.76 -19.25 4.27
C ILE A 137 5.85 -18.02 4.40
N VAL A 138 6.21 -16.89 3.77
CA VAL A 138 5.42 -15.65 3.80
C VAL A 138 4.10 -15.82 3.02
N LYS A 139 4.14 -16.42 1.81
CA LYS A 139 2.89 -16.75 1.10
C LYS A 139 2.09 -17.84 1.83
N ALA A 140 2.74 -18.77 2.51
CA ALA A 140 2.05 -19.78 3.32
C ALA A 140 1.25 -19.16 4.48
N ASP A 141 1.84 -18.27 5.31
CA ASP A 141 1.07 -17.58 6.37
C ASP A 141 -0.10 -16.77 5.80
N HIS A 142 0.13 -16.04 4.71
CA HIS A 142 -0.94 -15.27 4.06
C HIS A 142 -2.10 -16.17 3.59
N LEU A 143 -1.83 -17.38 3.09
CA LEU A 143 -2.87 -18.35 2.72
C LEU A 143 -3.57 -18.94 3.95
N TYR A 144 -2.85 -19.28 5.02
CA TYR A 144 -3.46 -19.76 6.26
C TYR A 144 -4.32 -18.66 6.92
N LEU A 145 -3.85 -17.41 6.97
CA LEU A 145 -4.63 -16.24 7.37
C LEU A 145 -5.89 -16.12 6.52
N LYS A 146 -5.76 -16.15 5.18
CA LYS A 146 -6.89 -16.02 4.27
C LYS A 146 -7.95 -17.12 4.52
N ALA A 147 -7.52 -18.37 4.72
CA ALA A 147 -8.41 -19.47 5.11
C ALA A 147 -9.15 -19.19 6.43
N LEU A 148 -8.44 -18.72 7.46
CA LEU A 148 -9.01 -18.38 8.77
C LEU A 148 -9.96 -17.17 8.71
N THR A 149 -9.79 -16.22 7.79
CA THR A 149 -10.80 -15.15 7.57
C THR A 149 -12.13 -15.66 6.98
N ARG A 150 -12.16 -16.91 6.49
CA ARG A 150 -13.37 -17.55 5.93
C ARG A 150 -13.93 -18.61 6.88
N SER A 151 -13.07 -19.38 7.55
CA SER A 151 -13.45 -20.36 8.57
C SER A 151 -12.51 -20.24 9.79
N PRO A 152 -12.86 -19.43 10.80
CA PRO A 152 -12.04 -19.26 12.01
C PRO A 152 -11.83 -20.55 12.82
N GLY A 153 -12.72 -21.54 12.68
CA GLY A 153 -12.62 -22.84 13.33
C GLY A 153 -11.74 -23.87 12.61
N HIS A 154 -11.14 -23.54 11.47
CA HIS A 154 -10.42 -24.49 10.62
C HIS A 154 -9.07 -24.93 11.26
N HIS A 155 -9.11 -26.02 12.03
CA HIS A 155 -8.03 -26.50 12.90
C HIS A 155 -6.65 -26.63 12.24
N ALA A 156 -6.57 -27.14 11.00
CA ALA A 156 -5.29 -27.31 10.31
C ALA A 156 -4.60 -25.97 10.04
N ALA A 157 -5.30 -25.03 9.41
CA ALA A 157 -4.83 -23.66 9.20
C ALA A 157 -4.47 -22.96 10.52
N THR A 158 -5.25 -23.13 11.60
CA THR A 158 -4.90 -22.57 12.92
C THR A 158 -3.56 -23.08 13.43
N ARG A 159 -3.35 -24.41 13.40
CA ARG A 159 -2.10 -25.05 13.82
C ARG A 159 -0.92 -24.65 12.93
N ASN A 160 -1.12 -24.65 11.61
CA ASN A 160 -0.09 -24.34 10.64
C ASN A 160 0.34 -22.86 10.78
N ARG A 161 -0.63 -21.94 10.85
CA ARG A 161 -0.40 -20.52 11.09
C ARG A 161 0.31 -20.25 12.42
N GLY A 162 -0.13 -20.88 13.50
CA GLY A 162 0.50 -20.75 14.82
C GLY A 162 1.99 -21.15 14.85
N ARG A 163 2.44 -21.94 13.88
CA ARG A 163 3.84 -22.34 13.70
C ARG A 163 4.63 -21.42 12.77
N VAL A 164 4.03 -20.90 11.69
CA VAL A 164 4.74 -20.02 10.73
C VAL A 164 4.72 -18.53 11.10
N ALA A 165 3.69 -18.05 11.80
CA ALA A 165 3.50 -16.61 12.03
C ALA A 165 4.66 -15.95 12.79
N ALA A 166 5.25 -16.64 13.78
CA ALA A 166 6.43 -16.15 14.50
C ALA A 166 7.67 -16.03 13.60
N VAL A 167 7.86 -16.99 12.68
CA VAL A 167 8.96 -16.98 11.70
C VAL A 167 8.75 -15.87 10.67
N VAL A 168 7.50 -15.61 10.26
CA VAL A 168 7.17 -14.49 9.35
C VAL A 168 7.42 -13.15 10.02
N GLU A 169 7.03 -12.96 11.28
CA GLU A 169 7.32 -11.71 12.02
C GLU A 169 8.83 -11.48 12.20
N GLU A 170 9.63 -12.53 12.42
CA GLU A 170 11.10 -12.43 12.47
C GLU A 170 11.70 -12.04 11.11
N MET A 171 11.23 -12.64 10.00
CA MET A 171 11.65 -12.28 8.64
C MET A 171 11.25 -10.84 8.26
N ASP A 172 10.06 -10.41 8.66
CA ASP A 172 9.58 -9.03 8.51
C ASP A 172 10.49 -8.06 9.27
N MET A 173 10.72 -8.30 10.56
CA MET A 173 11.57 -7.44 11.40
C MET A 173 13.03 -7.39 10.89
N SER A 174 13.57 -8.51 10.41
CA SER A 174 14.88 -8.56 9.72
C SER A 174 14.88 -7.72 8.44
N THR A 175 13.78 -7.74 7.67
CA THR A 175 13.62 -6.93 6.46
C THR A 175 13.52 -5.44 6.78
N LEU A 176 12.79 -5.06 7.84
CA LEU A 176 12.69 -3.68 8.32
C LEU A 176 14.06 -3.17 8.80
N HIS A 177 14.81 -3.97 9.58
CA HIS A 177 16.15 -3.58 10.01
C HIS A 177 17.14 -3.37 8.83
N ARG A 178 16.99 -4.13 7.73
CA ARG A 178 17.75 -3.91 6.49
C ARG A 178 17.32 -2.66 5.71
N ILE A 179 16.13 -2.11 6.00
CA ILE A 179 15.69 -0.80 5.49
C ILE A 179 16.26 0.32 6.36
N ASP A 180 16.25 0.16 7.70
CA ASP A 180 16.92 1.09 8.64
C ASP A 180 18.39 1.30 8.28
N GLN A 181 19.16 0.22 8.11
CA GLN A 181 20.57 0.29 7.72
C GLN A 181 20.79 1.10 6.42
N LYS A 182 19.89 0.95 5.44
CA LYS A 182 19.97 1.69 4.17
C LYS A 182 19.58 3.16 4.32
N ARG A 183 18.57 3.47 5.14
CA ARG A 183 18.22 4.85 5.53
C ARG A 183 19.45 5.52 6.15
N ASP A 184 20.08 4.87 7.12
CA ASP A 184 21.15 5.48 7.92
C ASP A 184 22.45 5.68 7.11
N ILE A 185 22.71 4.80 6.12
CA ILE A 185 23.75 5.05 5.11
C ILE A 185 23.42 6.31 4.30
N VAL A 186 22.20 6.45 3.77
CA VAL A 186 21.81 7.64 2.98
C VAL A 186 21.80 8.92 3.84
N ALA A 187 21.45 8.81 5.12
CA ALA A 187 21.52 9.90 6.10
C ALA A 187 22.92 10.47 6.32
N SER A 188 23.94 9.60 6.26
CA SER A 188 25.33 9.98 6.47
C SER A 188 25.91 10.81 5.33
N ILE A 189 25.26 10.81 4.15
CA ILE A 189 25.70 11.56 2.97
C ILE A 189 25.41 13.06 3.19
N PRO A 190 26.42 13.96 3.16
CA PRO A 190 26.20 15.38 3.41
C PRO A 190 25.22 16.02 2.42
N GLU A 191 24.25 16.80 2.91
CA GLU A 191 23.29 17.57 2.09
C GLU A 191 23.95 18.55 1.11
N SER A 192 25.24 18.88 1.30
CA SER A 192 26.02 19.67 0.35
C SER A 192 26.35 18.92 -0.95
N ASN A 193 26.38 17.58 -0.93
CA ASN A 193 26.85 16.70 -1.99
C ASN A 193 26.06 16.90 -3.31
N PRO A 194 26.73 17.30 -4.42
CA PRO A 194 26.07 17.49 -5.72
C PRO A 194 25.35 16.24 -6.26
N ALA A 195 25.88 15.04 -5.99
CA ALA A 195 25.26 13.79 -6.42
C ALA A 195 23.94 13.52 -5.67
N LEU A 196 23.91 13.77 -4.34
CA LEU A 196 22.68 13.65 -3.54
C LEU A 196 21.63 14.69 -3.98
N LYS A 197 22.04 15.94 -4.22
CA LYS A 197 21.14 16.99 -4.74
C LYS A 197 20.55 16.61 -6.10
N LYS A 198 21.35 16.06 -7.01
CA LYS A 198 20.88 15.54 -8.30
C LYS A 198 19.90 14.38 -8.09
N ALA A 199 20.24 13.40 -7.25
CA ALA A 199 19.39 12.26 -6.96
C ALA A 199 18.03 12.66 -6.37
N LYS A 200 17.99 13.61 -5.43
CA LYS A 200 16.74 14.16 -4.86
C LYS A 200 15.87 14.83 -5.93
N ARG A 201 16.46 15.61 -6.87
CA ARG A 201 15.73 16.24 -7.98
C ARG A 201 15.19 15.22 -8.99
N GLU A 202 15.97 14.18 -9.33
CA GLU A 202 15.51 13.09 -10.19
C GLU A 202 14.37 12.29 -9.54
N ALA A 203 14.51 11.96 -8.25
CA ALA A 203 13.49 11.25 -7.47
C ALA A 203 12.18 12.05 -7.35
N TYR A 204 12.24 13.38 -7.23
CA TYR A 204 11.07 14.26 -7.25
C TYR A 204 10.27 14.12 -8.55
N TYR A 205 10.94 14.20 -9.72
CA TYR A 205 10.26 14.01 -11.01
C TYR A 205 9.73 12.58 -11.20
N GLN A 206 10.48 11.57 -10.75
CA GLN A 206 10.05 10.17 -10.80
C GLN A 206 8.83 9.91 -9.92
N HIS A 207 8.79 10.43 -8.69
CA HIS A 207 7.63 10.30 -7.81
C HIS A 207 6.38 10.89 -8.48
N ILE A 208 6.47 12.13 -8.99
CA ILE A 208 5.35 12.81 -9.66
C ILE A 208 4.84 11.97 -10.84
N TYR A 209 5.73 11.58 -11.75
CA TYR A 209 5.41 10.73 -12.91
C TYR A 209 4.74 9.42 -12.50
N HIS A 210 5.29 8.67 -11.54
CA HIS A 210 4.74 7.38 -11.13
C HIS A 210 3.39 7.51 -10.42
N THR A 211 3.21 8.52 -9.55
CA THR A 211 1.98 8.65 -8.77
C THR A 211 0.80 9.20 -9.59
N VAL A 212 1.02 9.94 -10.68
CA VAL A 212 -0.07 10.24 -11.66
C VAL A 212 -0.27 9.10 -12.66
N GLY A 213 0.81 8.42 -13.08
CA GLY A 213 0.73 7.28 -14.00
C GLY A 213 -0.04 6.07 -13.44
N ILE A 214 -0.01 5.88 -12.11
CA ILE A 214 -0.83 4.87 -11.41
C ILE A 214 -2.35 5.13 -11.57
N GLU A 215 -2.76 6.40 -11.65
CA GLU A 215 -4.17 6.80 -11.85
C GLU A 215 -4.56 6.87 -13.34
N GLY A 216 -3.64 6.55 -14.26
CA GLY A 216 -3.88 6.48 -15.71
C GLY A 216 -3.37 7.65 -16.55
N ASN A 217 -2.70 8.64 -15.96
CA ASN A 217 -2.08 9.75 -16.69
C ASN A 217 -1.06 9.23 -17.72
N THR A 218 -1.14 9.70 -18.97
CA THR A 218 -0.41 9.10 -20.10
C THR A 218 0.87 9.84 -20.49
N MET A 219 1.30 10.82 -19.69
CA MET A 219 2.55 11.56 -19.95
C MET A 219 3.80 10.73 -19.66
N THR A 220 4.87 10.94 -20.44
CA THR A 220 6.18 10.34 -20.16
C THR A 220 6.94 11.12 -19.08
N LEU A 221 7.92 10.47 -18.43
CA LEU A 221 8.80 11.14 -17.45
C LEU A 221 9.52 12.40 -18.01
N SER A 222 9.84 12.43 -19.31
CA SER A 222 10.42 13.61 -19.97
C SER A 222 9.39 14.72 -20.20
N GLN A 223 8.15 14.36 -20.53
CA GLN A 223 7.02 15.30 -20.63
C GLN A 223 6.69 15.91 -19.25
N THR A 224 6.55 15.07 -18.21
CA THR A 224 6.36 15.49 -16.82
C THR A 224 7.45 16.45 -16.36
N ARG A 225 8.73 16.13 -16.60
CA ARG A 225 9.86 17.03 -16.27
C ARG A 225 9.76 18.38 -16.98
N SER A 226 9.49 18.38 -18.29
CA SER A 226 9.37 19.60 -19.08
C SER A 226 8.33 20.57 -18.51
N ILE A 227 7.14 20.07 -18.15
CA ILE A 227 6.08 20.86 -17.52
C ILE A 227 6.53 21.44 -16.17
N LEU A 228 7.20 20.63 -15.35
CA LEU A 228 7.62 21.04 -14.01
C LEU A 228 8.74 22.09 -14.02
N GLU A 229 9.65 22.01 -14.99
CA GLU A 229 10.79 22.92 -15.15
C GLU A 229 10.43 24.19 -15.94
N THR A 230 9.68 24.08 -17.04
CA THR A 230 9.40 25.21 -17.96
C THR A 230 8.01 25.83 -17.78
N ARG A 231 7.07 25.08 -17.21
CA ARG A 231 5.62 25.41 -17.16
C ARG A 231 4.96 25.59 -18.54
N ILE A 232 5.60 25.12 -19.61
CA ILE A 232 5.06 25.09 -20.98
C ILE A 232 4.18 23.85 -21.16
N ALA A 233 3.02 24.03 -21.80
CA ALA A 233 2.08 22.95 -22.13
C ALA A 233 2.54 22.12 -23.34
N ILE A 234 2.14 20.85 -23.37
CA ILE A 234 2.56 19.84 -24.35
C ILE A 234 1.40 19.56 -25.30
N GLY A 235 1.59 19.88 -26.58
CA GLY A 235 0.60 19.66 -27.63
C GLY A 235 0.18 18.19 -27.74
N GLY A 236 -1.12 17.94 -27.89
CA GLY A 236 -1.68 16.59 -28.02
C GLY A 236 -1.86 15.82 -26.70
N LYS A 237 -1.66 16.46 -25.54
CA LYS A 237 -2.01 15.91 -24.21
C LYS A 237 -3.18 16.66 -23.58
N SER A 238 -3.91 16.02 -22.67
CA SER A 238 -5.07 16.63 -22.00
C SER A 238 -4.64 17.72 -21.03
N ILE A 239 -5.44 18.78 -20.91
CA ILE A 239 -5.23 19.83 -19.90
C ILE A 239 -5.36 19.23 -18.48
N ALA A 240 -6.25 18.26 -18.28
CA ALA A 240 -6.37 17.56 -17.00
C ALA A 240 -5.05 16.88 -16.61
N GLU A 241 -4.40 16.16 -17.53
CA GLU A 241 -3.12 15.47 -17.27
C GLU A 241 -1.99 16.44 -16.88
N HIS A 242 -1.99 17.66 -17.41
CA HIS A 242 -1.06 18.72 -17.00
C HIS A 242 -1.39 19.20 -15.58
N ASN A 243 -2.67 19.42 -15.30
CA ASN A 243 -3.14 19.98 -14.05
C ASN A 243 -2.95 19.02 -12.86
N GLU A 244 -3.02 17.70 -13.08
CA GLU A 244 -2.63 16.70 -12.08
C GLU A 244 -1.15 16.82 -11.68
N ILE A 245 -0.26 16.93 -12.67
CA ILE A 245 1.19 17.07 -12.46
C ILE A 245 1.50 18.37 -11.71
N LEU A 246 0.80 19.45 -12.03
CA LEU A 246 0.94 20.76 -11.37
C LEU A 246 0.36 20.78 -9.95
N GLY A 247 -0.79 20.15 -9.71
CA GLY A 247 -1.40 20.03 -8.39
C GLY A 247 -0.57 19.19 -7.43
N LEU A 248 0.01 18.10 -7.92
CA LEU A 248 0.89 17.27 -7.13
C LEU A 248 2.26 17.93 -6.86
N ASP A 249 2.80 18.70 -7.81
CA ASP A 249 3.97 19.58 -7.58
C ASP A 249 3.69 20.65 -6.52
N ALA A 250 2.50 21.23 -6.52
CA ALA A 250 2.06 22.14 -5.46
C ALA A 250 1.86 21.42 -4.12
N ALA A 251 1.35 20.19 -4.12
CA ALA A 251 1.15 19.38 -2.92
C ALA A 251 2.47 18.95 -2.26
N LEU A 252 3.45 18.50 -3.05
CA LEU A 252 4.80 18.19 -2.56
C LEU A 252 5.55 19.44 -2.09
N LYS A 253 5.32 20.60 -2.71
CA LYS A 253 5.87 21.87 -2.20
C LYS A 253 5.19 22.29 -0.89
N TYR A 254 3.88 22.07 -0.77
CA TYR A 254 3.14 22.30 0.48
C TYR A 254 3.64 21.37 1.59
N ILE A 255 3.86 20.07 1.32
CA ILE A 255 4.60 19.18 2.22
C ILE A 255 5.95 19.81 2.52
N ASN A 256 6.89 19.92 1.57
CA ASN A 256 8.27 20.33 1.83
C ASN A 256 8.48 21.75 2.41
N SER A 257 7.42 22.56 2.54
CA SER A 257 7.37 23.84 3.25
C SER A 257 6.46 23.83 4.49
N SER A 258 5.65 22.80 4.68
CA SER A 258 4.66 22.66 5.76
C SER A 258 4.35 21.22 6.29
N LEU A 259 5.07 20.09 6.05
CA LEU A 259 4.77 18.70 6.61
C LEU A 259 5.96 17.63 6.89
N VAL A 260 7.08 17.92 7.63
CA VAL A 260 8.04 17.28 8.66
C VAL A 260 9.28 18.18 9.24
N ASN A 261 9.11 19.32 9.96
CA ASN A 261 9.93 20.23 10.87
C ASN A 261 9.16 21.02 12.07
N ARG A 262 8.35 22.15 11.90
CA ARG A 262 7.12 22.61 12.70
C ARG A 262 6.61 21.59 13.75
N ILE A 263 7.06 21.63 15.00
CA ILE A 263 6.87 20.50 15.93
C ILE A 263 5.38 20.05 16.04
N GLY A 264 5.10 18.80 15.65
CA GLY A 264 3.81 18.35 15.04
C GLY A 264 3.80 16.87 14.56
N ARG A 265 2.66 16.38 13.98
CA ARG A 265 2.25 14.99 13.51
C ARG A 265 1.07 15.00 12.32
N ILE A 266 0.77 14.31 11.17
CA ILE A 266 -0.26 14.84 10.09
C ILE A 266 -1.86 15.08 10.32
N SER A 267 -2.44 16.29 10.59
CA SER A 267 -3.91 16.52 10.97
C SER A 267 -4.98 16.44 9.85
N ILE A 268 -6.30 16.41 10.17
CA ILE A 268 -7.39 16.52 9.15
C ILE A 268 -7.24 17.77 8.28
N GLN A 269 -7.05 18.95 8.87
CA GLN A 269 -6.99 20.18 8.07
C GLN A 269 -5.74 20.21 7.18
N ASP A 270 -4.64 19.57 7.61
CA ASP A 270 -3.46 19.32 6.77
C ASP A 270 -3.82 18.37 5.61
N ILE A 271 -4.56 17.29 5.84
CA ILE A 271 -5.04 16.35 4.79
C ILE A 271 -6.01 17.05 3.81
N LEU A 272 -6.87 17.95 4.29
CA LEU A 272 -7.77 18.74 3.45
C LEU A 272 -7.00 19.75 2.57
N GLU A 273 -6.05 20.52 3.13
CA GLU A 273 -5.23 21.45 2.35
C GLU A 273 -4.27 20.71 1.40
N LEU A 274 -3.78 19.52 1.78
CA LEU A 274 -2.99 18.65 0.91
C LEU A 274 -3.82 18.19 -0.30
N HIS A 275 -5.01 17.62 -0.05
CA HIS A 275 -5.94 17.22 -1.12
C HIS A 275 -6.32 18.41 -2.02
N LYS A 276 -6.55 19.59 -1.44
CA LYS A 276 -6.80 20.84 -2.15
C LYS A 276 -5.65 21.28 -3.06
N LYS A 277 -4.39 20.97 -2.72
CA LYS A 277 -3.28 21.19 -3.66
C LYS A 277 -3.31 20.17 -4.79
N VAL A 278 -3.49 18.88 -4.47
CA VAL A 278 -3.53 17.77 -5.45
C VAL A 278 -4.62 17.99 -6.50
N LEU A 279 -5.85 18.34 -6.09
CA LEU A 279 -7.00 18.51 -6.98
C LEU A 279 -7.21 19.95 -7.46
N GLY A 280 -6.62 20.97 -6.83
CA GLY A 280 -6.98 22.37 -7.04
C GLY A 280 -6.79 22.96 -8.45
N TYR A 281 -6.06 22.28 -9.35
CA TYR A 281 -5.98 22.64 -10.78
C TYR A 281 -6.92 21.79 -11.67
N VAL A 282 -7.42 20.67 -11.17
CA VAL A 282 -8.28 19.71 -11.90
C VAL A 282 -9.75 19.93 -11.56
N ASP A 283 -10.06 19.92 -10.25
CA ASP A 283 -11.36 20.29 -9.68
C ASP A 283 -11.13 21.23 -8.48
N PRO A 284 -11.18 22.55 -8.68
CA PRO A 284 -11.06 23.53 -7.60
C PRO A 284 -12.30 23.62 -6.69
N THR A 285 -13.40 22.93 -7.02
CA THR A 285 -14.66 22.93 -6.26
C THR A 285 -14.73 21.80 -5.23
N GLU A 286 -14.33 20.58 -5.60
CA GLU A 286 -14.21 19.44 -4.67
C GLU A 286 -12.82 19.36 -4.00
N GLY A 287 -11.82 20.11 -4.49
CA GLY A 287 -10.49 20.20 -3.91
C GLY A 287 -10.48 20.65 -2.43
N GLY A 288 -10.16 19.73 -1.53
CA GLY A 288 -10.20 19.95 -0.07
C GLY A 288 -11.58 19.81 0.58
N SER A 289 -12.58 19.32 -0.15
CA SER A 289 -13.93 19.03 0.38
C SER A 289 -14.14 17.51 0.52
N PHE A 290 -14.77 17.07 1.60
CA PHE A 290 -15.25 15.69 1.71
C PHE A 290 -16.40 15.42 0.72
N ARG A 291 -16.42 14.24 0.09
CA ARG A 291 -17.48 13.88 -0.85
C ARG A 291 -18.85 13.84 -0.16
N ARG A 292 -19.87 14.31 -0.87
CA ARG A 292 -21.26 14.36 -0.38
C ARG A 292 -22.10 13.17 -0.85
N THR A 293 -21.55 12.35 -1.74
CA THR A 293 -22.21 11.22 -2.41
C THR A 293 -21.48 9.90 -2.13
N GLN A 294 -22.20 8.79 -2.28
CA GLN A 294 -21.59 7.47 -2.18
C GLN A 294 -20.91 7.07 -3.49
N VAL A 295 -19.75 6.42 -3.38
CA VAL A 295 -18.91 5.97 -4.51
C VAL A 295 -18.63 4.47 -4.40
N PHE A 296 -18.12 3.87 -5.48
CA PHE A 296 -17.79 2.45 -5.57
C PHE A 296 -16.39 2.32 -6.18
N VAL A 297 -15.50 1.54 -5.53
CA VAL A 297 -14.06 1.54 -5.81
C VAL A 297 -13.62 0.11 -6.13
N GLY A 298 -13.93 -0.33 -7.36
CA GLY A 298 -13.86 -1.75 -7.73
C GLY A 298 -14.82 -2.57 -6.88
N ASP A 299 -14.31 -3.61 -6.21
CA ASP A 299 -15.08 -4.44 -5.28
C ASP A 299 -15.23 -3.83 -3.86
N HIS A 300 -14.63 -2.65 -3.59
CA HIS A 300 -14.77 -1.95 -2.31
C HIS A 300 -15.94 -0.94 -2.32
N ILE A 301 -16.69 -0.91 -1.22
CA ILE A 301 -17.72 0.08 -0.94
C ILE A 301 -17.25 0.91 0.28
N PRO A 302 -16.73 2.13 0.08
CA PRO A 302 -16.34 3.00 1.18
C PRO A 302 -17.48 3.35 2.14
N PRO A 303 -17.17 3.85 3.36
CA PRO A 303 -18.15 4.40 4.29
C PRO A 303 -19.10 5.43 3.66
N ALA A 304 -20.32 5.51 4.16
CA ALA A 304 -21.30 6.52 3.74
C ALA A 304 -20.79 7.96 4.05
N PRO A 305 -21.18 8.99 3.27
CA PRO A 305 -20.75 10.38 3.48
C PRO A 305 -20.93 10.91 4.90
N SER A 306 -22.03 10.54 5.57
CA SER A 306 -22.30 10.87 6.98
C SER A 306 -21.22 10.40 7.95
N ASN A 307 -20.51 9.32 7.60
CA ASN A 307 -19.54 8.66 8.46
C ASN A 307 -18.10 9.10 8.15
N ILE A 308 -17.88 9.91 7.09
CA ILE A 308 -16.54 10.36 6.70
C ILE A 308 -15.91 11.20 7.82
N LEU A 309 -16.60 12.21 8.34
CA LEU A 309 -16.02 13.07 9.39
C LEU A 309 -15.70 12.28 10.69
N PRO A 310 -16.61 11.47 11.27
CA PRO A 310 -16.26 10.60 12.41
C PRO A 310 -15.08 9.65 12.13
N LEU A 311 -15.00 9.05 10.94
CA LEU A 311 -13.90 8.16 10.59
C LEU A 311 -12.59 8.89 10.29
N MET A 312 -12.65 10.12 9.79
CA MET A 312 -11.48 10.99 9.64
C MET A 312 -10.99 11.49 11.00
N ASN A 313 -11.89 11.80 11.94
CA ASN A 313 -11.52 12.08 13.33
C ASN A 313 -10.84 10.87 13.97
N GLN A 314 -11.38 9.66 13.79
CA GLN A 314 -10.74 8.40 14.23
C GLN A 314 -9.45 8.07 13.46
N PHE A 315 -9.29 8.55 12.22
CA PHE A 315 -8.06 8.35 11.45
C PHE A 315 -6.95 9.28 11.91
N GLU A 316 -7.27 10.56 12.11
CA GLU A 316 -6.44 11.50 12.85
C GLU A 316 -6.07 10.84 14.19
N SER A 317 -7.02 10.56 15.08
CA SER A 317 -6.79 9.80 16.34
C SER A 317 -5.82 8.62 16.27
N TRP A 318 -5.85 7.85 15.17
CA TRP A 318 -4.99 6.68 14.98
C TRP A 318 -3.57 7.03 14.52
N LEU A 319 -3.39 8.00 13.62
CA LEU A 319 -2.06 8.60 13.40
C LEU A 319 -1.51 9.06 14.76
N ASN A 320 -2.43 9.54 15.60
CA ASN A 320 -2.20 10.34 16.80
C ASN A 320 -1.99 9.58 18.11
N ASP A 321 -2.12 8.26 18.17
CA ASP A 321 -1.90 7.52 19.42
C ASP A 321 -0.39 7.42 19.74
N TRP A 322 -0.03 7.51 21.02
CA TRP A 322 1.34 7.25 21.47
C TRP A 322 1.74 5.79 21.19
N LYS A 323 0.77 4.87 21.10
CA LYS A 323 1.00 3.46 20.74
C LYS A 323 1.36 3.30 19.26
N THR A 324 0.80 4.10 18.36
CA THR A 324 1.05 3.99 16.92
C THR A 324 2.37 4.64 16.53
N SER A 325 2.81 5.67 17.26
CA SER A 325 4.20 6.19 17.23
C SER A 325 5.27 5.16 17.63
N ARG A 326 4.90 4.01 18.22
CA ARG A 326 5.82 2.89 18.54
C ARG A 326 5.88 1.84 17.43
N LEU A 327 5.11 1.98 16.36
CA LEU A 327 5.25 1.16 15.15
C LEU A 327 6.53 1.57 14.42
N HIS A 328 7.18 0.62 13.75
CA HIS A 328 8.26 0.94 12.81
C HIS A 328 7.73 1.89 11.71
N PRO A 329 8.44 2.97 11.32
CA PRO A 329 7.90 4.01 10.44
C PRO A 329 7.29 3.49 9.13
N VAL A 330 7.91 2.49 8.49
CA VAL A 330 7.35 1.83 7.28
C VAL A 330 6.00 1.14 7.54
N ARG A 331 5.81 0.52 8.71
CA ARG A 331 4.52 -0.09 9.10
C ARG A 331 3.49 1.01 9.44
N TYR A 332 3.91 2.10 10.09
CA TYR A 332 3.05 3.27 10.35
C TYR A 332 2.52 3.88 9.04
N ALA A 333 3.42 4.28 8.13
CA ALA A 333 3.08 4.89 6.85
C ALA A 333 2.20 3.99 5.96
N ALA A 334 2.48 2.69 5.91
CA ALA A 334 1.66 1.74 5.15
C ALA A 334 0.23 1.61 5.70
N ILE A 335 0.06 1.62 7.03
CA ILE A 335 -1.27 1.59 7.67
C ILE A 335 -1.99 2.94 7.51
N ALA A 336 -1.26 4.06 7.54
CA ALA A 336 -1.80 5.40 7.27
C ALA A 336 -2.38 5.49 5.84
N HIS A 337 -1.59 5.09 4.85
CA HIS A 337 -2.01 4.98 3.45
C HIS A 337 -3.27 4.10 3.30
N TYR A 338 -3.25 2.89 3.87
CA TYR A 338 -4.37 1.96 3.81
C TYR A 338 -5.66 2.56 4.42
N LYS A 339 -5.57 3.18 5.59
CA LYS A 339 -6.72 3.78 6.29
C LYS A 339 -7.36 4.90 5.46
N LEU A 340 -6.57 5.83 4.91
CA LEU A 340 -7.12 6.92 4.10
C LEU A 340 -7.79 6.39 2.82
N VAL A 341 -7.16 5.44 2.11
CA VAL A 341 -7.73 4.82 0.90
C VAL A 341 -9.03 4.05 1.21
N HIS A 342 -9.10 3.39 2.37
CA HIS A 342 -10.27 2.62 2.80
C HIS A 342 -11.47 3.51 3.20
N ILE A 343 -11.22 4.60 3.94
CA ILE A 343 -12.25 5.62 4.26
C ILE A 343 -12.71 6.33 2.99
N HIS A 344 -11.79 6.56 2.05
CA HIS A 344 -12.05 7.20 0.77
C HIS A 344 -12.81 8.54 0.91
N PRO A 345 -12.27 9.52 1.65
CA PRO A 345 -13.01 10.71 2.08
C PRO A 345 -13.36 11.70 0.95
N PHE A 346 -12.69 11.62 -0.20
CA PHE A 346 -12.82 12.57 -1.32
C PHE A 346 -13.52 11.95 -2.53
N HIS A 347 -13.99 12.78 -3.48
CA HIS A 347 -14.64 12.28 -4.70
C HIS A 347 -13.62 11.67 -5.68
N ASP A 348 -12.49 12.35 -5.84
CA ASP A 348 -11.27 11.90 -6.53
C ASP A 348 -10.05 12.25 -5.64
N GLY A 349 -8.83 11.89 -6.03
CA GLY A 349 -7.60 12.30 -5.34
C GLY A 349 -7.19 11.44 -4.16
N ASN A 350 -8.04 10.51 -3.72
CA ASN A 350 -7.79 9.64 -2.55
C ASN A 350 -6.45 8.89 -2.64
N GLY A 351 -6.15 8.23 -3.77
CA GLY A 351 -4.90 7.49 -3.96
C GLY A 351 -3.67 8.40 -3.98
N ARG A 352 -3.72 9.49 -4.74
CA ARG A 352 -2.65 10.51 -4.80
C ARG A 352 -2.38 11.12 -3.41
N THR A 353 -3.42 11.49 -2.67
CA THR A 353 -3.30 12.06 -1.31
C THR A 353 -2.77 11.04 -0.30
N ALA A 354 -3.22 9.78 -0.36
CA ALA A 354 -2.71 8.73 0.52
C ALA A 354 -1.23 8.39 0.27
N ARG A 355 -0.78 8.41 -0.99
CA ARG A 355 0.64 8.22 -1.34
C ARG A 355 1.52 9.43 -1.00
N LEU A 356 0.92 10.61 -0.81
CA LEU A 356 1.61 11.79 -0.27
C LEU A 356 1.67 11.77 1.27
N LEU A 357 0.60 11.33 1.94
CA LEU A 357 0.54 11.11 3.40
C LEU A 357 1.46 9.98 3.91
N MET A 358 1.97 9.15 2.99
CA MET A 358 2.86 8.02 3.25
C MET A 358 4.36 8.41 3.24
N ASN A 359 4.71 9.60 2.71
CA ASN A 359 6.11 10.02 2.48
C ASN A 359 6.60 11.03 3.51
#